data_AF-W4RZB3-F1
#
_entry.id   AF-W4RZB3-F1
#
_cell.length_a   1.000
_cell.length_b   1.000
_cell.length_c   1.000
_cell.angle_alpha   90.00
_cell.angle_beta   90.00
_cell.angle_gamma   90.00
#
_symmetry.space_group_name_H-M   'P 1'
#
loop_
_entity.id
_entity.type
_entity.pdbx_description
1 polymer ?
#
loop_
_entity_poly.entity_id
_entity_poly.type
_entity_poly.pdbx_seq_one_letter_code
_entity_poly.pdbx_strand_id
1 'polypeptide(L)'
;SVPAKKIQWRPVPNYLDESNGISTQMSADHFVTWLQQAIASRRLVINDAKALVHIVADAVYLVSPGVFQRYAQEHTQIADYAKREEMADWQWAQKRFEKLHLHRKQANGLNIWTCEVTGPRKSRRLHGYLLERWQGVFGELPPNNPYLTLQEVAFQSPMQVDASKTLDV
;
A
#
# COMPACT_ATOMS: atom_id res chain seq x y z
N SER A 1 0.55 -18.30 -22.75
CA SER A 1 0.85 -16.91 -22.34
C SER A 1 -0.42 -16.09 -22.27
N VAL A 2 -0.87 -15.73 -21.07
CA VAL A 2 -2.01 -14.83 -20.87
C VAL A 2 -1.46 -13.40 -20.86
N PRO A 3 -1.95 -12.46 -21.69
CA PRO A 3 -1.44 -11.09 -21.67
C PRO A 3 -1.94 -10.38 -20.41
N ALA A 4 -1.02 -9.80 -19.65
CA ALA A 4 -1.36 -8.88 -18.57
C ALA A 4 -2.16 -7.72 -19.16
N LYS A 5 -3.43 -7.57 -18.75
CA LYS A 5 -4.27 -6.44 -19.15
C LYS A 5 -3.59 -5.15 -18.70
N LYS A 6 -3.20 -4.29 -19.66
CA LYS A 6 -2.74 -2.92 -19.40
C LYS A 6 -3.90 -2.14 -18.78
N ILE A 7 -3.91 -2.01 -17.46
CA ILE A 7 -4.78 -1.06 -16.76
C ILE A 7 -4.16 0.32 -16.98
N GLN A 8 -4.62 1.01 -18.03
CA GLN A 8 -4.28 2.40 -18.28
C GLN A 8 -5.17 3.27 -17.38
N TRP A 9 -4.61 3.69 -16.24
CA TRP A 9 -5.25 4.66 -15.37
C TRP A 9 -5.43 5.98 -16.11
N ARG A 10 -6.68 6.43 -16.24
CA ARG A 10 -7.03 7.79 -16.67
C ARG A 10 -7.40 8.57 -15.41
N PRO A 11 -6.78 9.74 -15.14
CA PRO A 11 -7.30 10.63 -14.11
C PRO A 11 -8.73 10.98 -14.48
N VAL A 12 -9.67 10.79 -13.56
CA VAL A 12 -11.01 11.34 -13.74
C VAL A 12 -10.84 12.86 -13.69
N PRO A 13 -11.22 13.62 -14.73
CA PRO A 13 -11.15 15.07 -14.69
C PRO A 13 -11.91 15.56 -13.46
N ASN A 14 -11.33 16.53 -12.76
CA ASN A 14 -11.90 17.14 -11.56
C ASN A 14 -13.15 17.95 -11.98
N TYR A 15 -14.29 17.26 -12.16
CA TYR A 15 -15.59 17.92 -12.30
C TYR A 15 -16.04 18.30 -10.89
N LEU A 16 -15.83 19.56 -10.54
CA LEU A 16 -16.63 20.21 -9.52
C LEU A 16 -18.05 20.32 -10.09
N ASP A 17 -18.89 19.32 -9.83
CA ASP A 17 -20.33 19.44 -9.98
C ASP A 17 -20.92 19.76 -8.60
N GLU A 18 -21.20 21.05 -8.38
CA GLU A 18 -21.79 21.57 -7.15
C GLU A 18 -23.29 21.27 -7.00
N SER A 19 -23.87 20.36 -7.79
CA SER A 19 -25.33 20.20 -7.77
C SER A 19 -25.88 18.82 -8.14
N ASN A 20 -25.47 17.74 -7.45
CA ASN A 20 -26.40 16.64 -7.17
C ASN A 20 -25.92 15.63 -6.12
N GLY A 21 -26.86 15.08 -5.37
CA GLY A 21 -26.67 14.33 -4.14
C GLY A 21 -25.64 13.18 -4.16
N ILE A 22 -24.81 13.19 -3.12
CA ILE A 22 -24.22 12.08 -2.36
C ILE A 22 -24.76 10.71 -2.81
N SER A 23 -24.23 10.19 -3.91
CA SER A 23 -24.46 8.80 -4.36
C SER A 23 -23.30 8.28 -5.22
N THR A 24 -22.14 8.92 -5.13
CA THR A 24 -20.84 8.35 -5.51
C THR A 24 -20.48 7.31 -4.44
N GLN A 25 -21.19 6.19 -4.44
CA GLN A 25 -20.87 4.97 -3.69
C GLN A 25 -19.35 4.82 -3.64
N MET A 26 -18.74 5.00 -2.45
CA MET A 26 -17.29 4.99 -2.19
C MET A 26 -16.57 4.24 -3.30
N SER A 27 -16.21 4.96 -4.37
CA SER A 27 -15.81 4.29 -5.60
C SER A 27 -14.59 3.46 -5.26
N ALA A 28 -14.36 2.39 -6.02
CA ALA A 28 -13.22 1.51 -5.79
C ALA A 28 -11.92 2.34 -5.58
N ASP A 29 -11.82 3.47 -6.27
CA ASP A 29 -10.67 4.36 -6.29
C ASP A 29 -10.67 5.50 -5.24
N HIS A 30 -11.68 5.60 -4.37
CA HIS A 30 -11.81 6.75 -3.45
C HIS A 30 -10.60 6.94 -2.52
N PHE A 31 -10.03 5.83 -2.02
CA PHE A 31 -8.79 5.88 -1.23
C PHE A 31 -7.62 6.46 -2.04
N VAL A 32 -7.51 6.12 -3.33
CA VAL A 32 -6.42 6.58 -4.21
C VAL A 32 -6.58 8.07 -4.50
N THR A 33 -7.79 8.52 -4.81
CA THR A 33 -8.11 9.94 -5.00
C THR A 33 -7.79 10.74 -3.74
N TRP A 34 -8.19 10.24 -2.57
CA TRP A 34 -7.83 10.86 -1.30
C TRP A 34 -6.32 10.93 -1.09
N LEU A 35 -5.59 9.84 -1.36
CA LEU A 35 -4.15 9.77 -1.20
C LEU A 35 -3.44 10.82 -2.07
N GLN A 36 -3.81 10.92 -3.33
CA GLN A 36 -3.32 11.94 -4.27
C GLN A 36 -3.56 13.35 -3.72
N GLN A 37 -4.80 13.66 -3.35
CA GLN A 37 -5.18 14.97 -2.84
C GLN A 37 -4.47 15.32 -1.54
N ALA A 38 -4.34 14.37 -0.62
CA ALA A 38 -3.70 14.58 0.67
C ALA A 38 -2.20 14.84 0.57
N ILE A 39 -1.52 14.19 -0.38
CA ILE A 39 -0.12 14.45 -0.71
C ILE A 39 0.02 15.81 -1.40
N ALA A 40 -0.79 16.08 -2.43
CA ALA A 40 -0.75 17.34 -3.19
C ALA A 40 -1.01 18.56 -2.28
N SER A 41 -1.95 18.44 -1.34
CA SER A 41 -2.26 19.50 -0.36
C SER A 41 -1.35 19.48 0.88
N ARG A 42 -0.29 18.66 0.89
CA ARG A 42 0.67 18.49 2.01
C ARG A 42 0.06 18.09 3.36
N ARG A 43 -1.15 17.53 3.37
CA ARG A 43 -1.77 16.95 4.58
C ARG A 43 -1.14 15.62 4.96
N LEU A 44 -0.67 14.87 3.96
CA LEU A 44 0.23 13.74 4.15
C LEU A 44 1.64 14.16 3.76
N VAL A 45 2.51 14.27 4.76
CA VAL A 45 3.94 14.43 4.55
C VAL A 45 4.52 13.10 4.08
N ILE A 46 5.38 13.15 3.07
CA ILE A 46 6.08 11.99 2.52
C ILE A 46 7.52 11.97 3.06
N ASN A 47 8.11 10.78 3.17
CA ASN A 47 9.53 10.57 3.50
C ASN A 47 10.05 11.17 4.82
N ASP A 48 9.20 11.78 5.64
CA ASP A 48 9.53 12.20 6.99
C ASP A 48 9.56 11.01 7.97
N ALA A 49 10.18 11.18 9.13
CA ALA A 49 10.30 10.15 10.17
C ALA A 49 8.95 9.59 10.65
N LYS A 50 7.87 10.37 10.59
CA LYS A 50 6.51 9.93 10.96
C LYS A 50 5.55 9.85 9.76
N ALA A 51 6.09 9.93 8.53
CA ALA A 51 5.26 9.85 7.33
C ALA A 51 4.52 8.52 7.24
N LEU A 52 3.35 8.56 6.62
CA LEU A 52 2.55 7.37 6.30
C LEU A 52 2.80 6.88 4.87
N VAL A 53 3.55 7.67 4.09
CA VAL A 53 3.88 7.41 2.69
C VAL A 53 5.37 7.65 2.51
N HIS A 54 6.05 6.67 1.94
CA HIS A 54 7.48 6.75 1.61
C HIS A 54 7.70 6.35 0.16
N ILE A 55 8.83 6.78 -0.41
CA ILE A 55 9.36 6.17 -1.63
C ILE A 55 10.53 5.27 -1.23
N VAL A 56 10.51 4.01 -1.66
CA VAL A 56 11.59 3.03 -1.41
C VAL A 56 11.68 2.10 -2.60
N ALA A 57 12.90 1.80 -3.05
CA ALA A 57 13.16 0.99 -4.24
C ALA A 57 12.30 1.43 -5.45
N ASP A 58 12.23 2.75 -5.66
CA ASP A 58 11.49 3.43 -6.73
C ASP A 58 9.98 3.12 -6.75
N ALA A 59 9.42 2.79 -5.59
CA ALA A 59 8.01 2.47 -5.42
C ALA A 59 7.40 3.23 -4.24
N VAL A 60 6.09 3.51 -4.34
CA VAL A 60 5.33 4.14 -3.26
C VAL A 60 5.03 3.08 -2.20
N TYR A 61 5.48 3.34 -0.98
CA TYR A 61 5.26 2.50 0.20
C TYR A 61 4.25 3.15 1.14
N LEU A 62 3.14 2.47 1.38
CA LEU A 62 2.05 2.89 2.25
C LEU A 62 2.15 2.19 3.60
N VAL A 63 2.39 2.94 4.68
CA VAL A 63 2.57 2.39 6.03
C VAL A 63 1.24 1.96 6.62
N SER A 64 1.11 0.67 6.96
CA SER A 64 -0.10 0.07 7.54
C SER A 64 0.07 -0.21 9.04
N PRO A 65 -0.96 -0.03 9.89
CA PRO A 65 -2.32 0.40 9.55
C PRO A 65 -2.50 1.93 9.41
N GLY A 66 -1.45 2.71 9.70
CA GLY A 66 -1.55 4.16 9.90
C GLY A 66 -2.18 4.93 8.75
N VAL A 67 -1.86 4.61 7.50
CA VAL A 67 -2.46 5.27 6.32
C VAL A 67 -3.97 5.08 6.25
N PHE A 68 -4.48 3.89 6.58
CA PHE A 68 -5.91 3.59 6.56
C PHE A 68 -6.64 4.15 7.76
N GLN A 69 -5.97 4.20 8.92
CA GLN A 69 -6.50 4.91 10.09
C GLN A 69 -6.69 6.39 9.80
N ARG A 70 -5.69 7.03 9.19
CA ARG A 70 -5.77 8.44 8.81
C ARG A 70 -6.87 8.69 7.78
N TYR A 71 -6.98 7.83 6.77
CA TYR A 71 -8.06 7.90 5.79
C TYR A 71 -9.45 7.77 6.42
N ALA A 72 -9.64 6.79 7.31
CA ALA A 72 -10.92 6.57 7.99
C ALA A 72 -11.32 7.74 8.89
N GLN A 73 -10.35 8.37 9.57
CA GLN A 73 -10.60 9.56 10.39
C GLN A 73 -11.10 10.76 9.57
N GLU A 74 -10.69 10.88 8.31
CA GLU A 74 -11.12 11.96 7.41
C GLU A 74 -12.44 11.64 6.67
N HIS A 75 -12.97 10.42 6.80
CA HIS A 75 -14.17 9.95 6.11
C HIS A 75 -15.07 9.16 7.06
N THR A 76 -15.75 9.86 7.96
CA THR A 76 -16.57 9.27 9.02
C THR A 76 -17.68 8.35 8.49
N GLN A 77 -18.13 8.51 7.25
CA GLN A 77 -19.06 7.57 6.60
C GLN A 77 -18.54 6.14 6.48
N ILE A 78 -17.22 5.92 6.61
CA ILE A 78 -16.62 4.57 6.62
C ILE A 78 -17.12 3.75 7.81
N ALA A 79 -17.39 4.39 8.95
CA ALA A 79 -17.87 3.72 10.15
C ALA A 79 -19.19 2.97 9.90
N ASP A 80 -20.09 3.52 9.07
CA ASP A 80 -21.35 2.86 8.73
C ASP A 80 -21.14 1.58 7.92
N TYR A 81 -20.19 1.58 6.99
CA TYR A 81 -19.85 0.39 6.20
C TYR A 81 -19.10 -0.65 7.04
N ALA A 82 -18.16 -0.21 7.86
CA ALA A 82 -17.37 -1.07 8.73
C ALA A 82 -18.25 -1.79 9.77
N LYS A 83 -19.24 -1.08 10.33
CA LYS A 83 -20.24 -1.65 11.25
C LYS A 83 -21.06 -2.77 10.61
N ARG A 84 -21.46 -2.63 9.33
CA ARG A 84 -22.22 -3.67 8.60
C ARG A 84 -21.40 -4.94 8.35
N GLU A 85 -20.07 -4.81 8.26
CA GLU A 85 -19.15 -5.94 8.10
C GLU A 85 -18.48 -6.36 9.43
N GLU A 86 -18.95 -5.84 10.57
CA GLU A 86 -18.45 -6.16 11.92
C GLU A 86 -16.93 -6.04 12.09
N MET A 87 -16.33 -4.97 11.56
CA MET A 87 -14.89 -4.73 11.64
C MET A 87 -14.56 -3.27 11.96
N ALA A 88 -13.31 -2.98 12.32
CA ALA A 88 -12.87 -1.60 12.53
C ALA A 88 -12.79 -0.83 11.21
N ASP A 89 -13.05 0.48 11.27
CA ASP A 89 -13.11 1.38 10.10
C ASP A 89 -11.86 1.30 9.20
N TRP A 90 -10.67 1.27 9.80
CA TRP A 90 -9.41 1.16 9.07
C TRP A 90 -9.23 -0.21 8.40
N GLN A 91 -9.75 -1.29 8.99
CA GLN A 91 -9.70 -2.63 8.41
C GLN A 91 -10.63 -2.71 7.19
N TRP A 92 -11.81 -2.08 7.29
CA TRP A 92 -12.73 -1.99 6.17
C TRP A 92 -12.08 -1.24 5.00
N ALA A 93 -11.46 -0.09 5.27
CA ALA A 93 -10.74 0.68 4.26
C ALA A 93 -9.59 -0.12 3.62
N GLN A 94 -8.78 -0.80 4.43
CA GLN A 94 -7.67 -1.63 3.97
C GLN A 94 -8.16 -2.78 3.08
N LYS A 95 -9.19 -3.52 3.52
CA LYS A 95 -9.82 -4.60 2.74
C LYS A 95 -10.36 -4.08 1.41
N ARG A 96 -10.91 -2.86 1.38
CA ARG A 96 -11.36 -2.23 0.14
C ARG A 96 -10.22 -1.89 -0.80
N PHE A 97 -9.12 -1.34 -0.28
CA PHE A 97 -7.91 -1.08 -1.05
C PHE A 97 -7.32 -2.37 -1.65
N GLU A 98 -7.24 -3.46 -0.88
CA GLU A 98 -6.69 -4.72 -1.37
C GLU A 98 -7.49 -5.34 -2.52
N LYS A 99 -8.82 -5.11 -2.55
CA LYS A 99 -9.69 -5.54 -3.65
C LYS A 99 -9.42 -4.81 -4.97
N LEU A 100 -8.67 -3.70 -4.95
CA LEU A 100 -8.28 -2.95 -6.15
C LEU A 100 -7.07 -3.57 -6.86
N HIS A 101 -6.32 -4.43 -6.17
CA HIS A 101 -5.10 -5.05 -6.71
C HIS A 101 -4.09 -4.03 -7.25
N LEU A 102 -4.02 -2.85 -6.63
CA LEU A 102 -3.04 -1.80 -6.96
C LEU A 102 -1.70 -2.00 -6.24
N HIS A 103 -1.66 -2.89 -5.24
CA HIS A 103 -0.47 -3.24 -4.50
C HIS A 103 0.30 -4.40 -5.15
N ARG A 104 1.63 -4.36 -5.02
CA ARG A 104 2.54 -5.42 -5.42
C ARG A 104 2.45 -6.58 -4.42
N LYS A 105 2.40 -7.81 -4.94
CA LYS A 105 2.48 -9.04 -4.14
C LYS A 105 3.93 -9.51 -4.01
N GLN A 106 4.25 -10.07 -2.85
CA GLN A 106 5.48 -10.82 -2.64
C GLN A 106 5.44 -12.14 -3.40
N ALA A 107 6.62 -12.74 -3.57
CA ALA A 107 6.80 -14.01 -4.27
C ALA A 107 6.04 -15.18 -3.58
N ASN A 108 5.88 -15.11 -2.26
CA ASN A 108 5.09 -16.04 -1.45
C ASN A 108 3.56 -15.77 -1.47
N GLY A 109 3.10 -14.77 -2.23
CA GLY A 109 1.69 -14.40 -2.36
C GLY A 109 1.15 -13.42 -1.33
N LEU A 110 1.95 -12.99 -0.34
CA LEU A 110 1.55 -11.99 0.66
C LEU A 110 1.55 -10.56 0.08
N ASN A 111 0.71 -9.69 0.64
CA ASN A 111 0.57 -8.30 0.20
C ASN A 111 1.39 -7.30 1.05
N ILE A 112 1.78 -7.72 2.26
CA ILE A 112 2.45 -6.85 3.24
C ILE A 112 3.96 -7.01 3.11
N TRP A 113 4.61 -5.91 2.76
CA TRP A 113 6.05 -5.77 2.69
C TRP A 113 6.59 -5.27 4.04
N THR A 114 7.84 -5.65 4.33
CA THR A 114 8.56 -5.14 5.50
C THR A 114 9.67 -4.22 5.01
N CYS A 115 9.71 -3.01 5.56
CA CYS A 115 10.82 -2.08 5.38
C CYS A 115 11.56 -1.94 6.70
N GLU A 116 12.87 -2.00 6.66
CA GLU A 116 13.71 -1.62 7.78
C GLU A 116 13.98 -0.11 7.71
N VAL A 117 13.81 0.57 8.84
CA VAL A 117 14.11 1.98 9.03
C VAL A 117 15.37 2.08 9.87
N THR A 118 16.44 2.59 9.27
CA THR A 118 17.73 2.77 9.95
C THR A 118 17.80 4.17 10.54
N GLY A 119 17.64 4.26 11.86
CA GLY A 119 17.91 5.49 12.59
C GLY A 119 19.37 5.55 13.08
N PRO A 120 19.88 6.73 13.47
CA PRO A 120 21.25 6.89 13.98
C PRO A 120 21.59 6.05 15.22
N ARG A 121 20.58 5.56 15.95
CA ARG A 121 20.76 4.80 17.20
C ARG A 121 20.11 3.42 17.21
N LYS A 122 19.04 3.21 16.43
CA LYS A 122 18.27 1.97 16.43
C LYS A 122 17.60 1.76 15.07
N SER A 123 17.51 0.52 14.62
CA SER A 123 16.66 0.14 13.50
C SER A 123 15.27 -0.28 13.98
N ARG A 124 14.27 -0.08 13.13
CA ARG A 124 12.88 -0.49 13.38
C ARG A 124 12.29 -1.07 12.09
N ARG A 125 11.33 -1.97 12.21
CA ARG A 125 10.54 -2.46 11.07
C ARG A 125 9.25 -1.67 10.91
N LEU A 126 8.96 -1.28 9.67
CA LEU A 126 7.65 -0.83 9.22
C LEU A 126 7.04 -1.91 8.37
N HIS A 127 5.71 -1.99 8.40
CA HIS A 127 4.94 -2.89 7.56
C HIS A 127 3.97 -2.09 6.71
N GLY A 128 3.75 -2.52 5.48
CA GLY A 128 3.03 -1.71 4.53
C GLY A 128 2.87 -2.34 3.16
N TYR A 129 2.24 -1.59 2.27
CA TYR A 129 2.01 -1.99 0.88
C TYR A 129 2.96 -1.25 -0.04
N LEU A 130 3.51 -1.94 -1.03
CA LEU A 130 4.11 -1.29 -2.19
C LEU A 130 3.06 -1.14 -3.27
N LEU A 131 2.93 0.04 -3.87
CA LEU A 131 2.10 0.21 -5.06
C LEU A 131 2.82 -0.36 -6.29
N GLU A 132 2.05 -0.99 -7.17
CA GLU A 132 2.53 -1.53 -8.44
C GLU A 132 2.98 -0.41 -9.38
N ARG A 133 2.29 0.73 -9.33
CA ARG A 133 2.54 1.91 -10.17
C ARG A 133 2.39 3.18 -9.35
N TRP A 134 3.34 4.11 -9.48
CA TRP A 134 3.34 5.39 -8.79
C TRP A 134 2.59 6.50 -9.54
N GLN A 135 2.39 6.34 -10.86
CA GLN A 135 1.79 7.34 -11.76
C GLN A 135 0.34 7.69 -11.39
N GLY A 136 -0.31 6.86 -10.57
CA GLY A 136 -1.62 7.13 -9.98
C GLY A 136 -1.54 7.82 -8.62
N VAL A 137 -0.38 8.31 -8.17
CA VAL A 137 -0.22 9.03 -6.90
C VAL A 137 0.62 10.29 -7.09
N PHE A 138 1.65 10.21 -7.94
CA PHE A 138 2.57 11.31 -8.21
C PHE A 138 2.65 11.59 -9.72
N GLY A 139 2.78 12.87 -10.09
CA GLY A 139 3.11 13.27 -11.47
C GLY A 139 4.58 13.01 -11.81
N GLU A 140 5.46 13.12 -10.83
CA GLU A 140 6.88 12.76 -10.88
C GLU A 140 7.25 12.05 -9.58
N LEU A 141 8.00 10.95 -9.65
CA LEU A 141 8.34 10.16 -8.48
C LEU A 141 9.35 10.91 -7.58
N PRO A 142 9.02 11.16 -6.29
CA PRO A 142 9.98 11.73 -5.35
C PRO A 142 11.18 10.81 -5.12
N PRO A 143 12.33 11.33 -4.63
CA PRO A 143 13.49 10.50 -4.35
C PRO A 143 13.21 9.43 -3.28
N ASN A 144 13.90 8.29 -3.39
CA ASN A 144 13.88 7.25 -2.36
C ASN A 144 14.28 7.82 -0.99
N ASN A 145 13.63 7.34 0.05
CA ASN A 145 14.01 7.65 1.42
C ASN A 145 15.31 6.91 1.78
N PRO A 146 16.41 7.60 2.07
CA PRO A 146 17.71 6.96 2.30
C PRO A 146 17.77 6.16 3.62
N TYR A 147 16.78 6.33 4.50
CA TYR A 147 16.71 5.62 5.78
C TYR A 147 15.85 4.35 5.70
N LEU A 148 15.21 4.06 4.56
CA LEU A 148 14.37 2.87 4.39
C LEU A 148 15.01 1.88 3.44
N THR A 149 15.03 0.62 3.86
CA THR A 149 15.46 -0.52 3.04
C THR A 149 14.33 -1.53 2.96
N LEU A 150 13.93 -1.90 1.75
CA LEU A 150 12.94 -2.94 1.52
C LEU A 150 13.54 -4.32 1.81
N GLN A 151 12.88 -5.11 2.64
CA GLN A 151 13.28 -6.49 2.92
C GLN A 151 12.52 -7.42 1.97
N GLU A 152 13.24 -8.01 1.02
CA GLU A 152 12.68 -9.00 0.11
C GLU A 152 12.67 -10.37 0.79
N VAL A 153 11.51 -11.03 0.80
CA VAL A 153 11.43 -12.39 1.33
C VAL A 153 11.93 -13.33 0.22
N ALA A 154 13.18 -13.78 0.36
CA ALA A 154 13.74 -14.80 -0.52
C ALA A 154 12.86 -16.06 -0.46
N PHE A 155 12.57 -16.66 -1.61
CA PHE A 155 12.05 -18.02 -1.66
C PHE A 155 13.08 -18.91 -0.95
N GLN A 156 12.75 -19.40 0.24
CA GLN A 156 13.49 -20.51 0.81
C GLN A 156 13.12 -21.72 -0.06
N SER A 157 13.99 -22.06 -1.02
CA SER A 157 13.91 -23.33 -1.72
C SER A 157 13.80 -24.43 -0.68
N PRO A 158 12.84 -25.36 -0.78
CA PRO A 158 12.80 -26.49 0.13
C PRO A 158 14.15 -27.21 0.01
N MET A 159 14.84 -27.34 1.14
CA MET A 159 16.12 -28.05 1.26
C MET A 159 16.07 -29.32 0.43
N GLN A 160 17.04 -29.50 -0.46
CA GLN A 160 17.40 -30.81 -0.96
C GLN A 160 17.67 -31.68 0.26
N VAL A 161 16.79 -32.65 0.50
CA VAL A 161 17.08 -33.75 1.42
C VAL A 161 18.28 -34.47 0.82
N ASP A 162 19.40 -34.39 1.52
CA ASP A 162 20.64 -35.06 1.18
C ASP A 162 20.39 -36.57 1.23
N ALA A 163 20.06 -37.16 0.09
CA ALA A 163 20.02 -38.59 -0.11
C ALA A 163 21.46 -39.08 -0.26
N SER A 164 22.25 -39.01 0.81
CA SER A 164 23.56 -39.65 0.91
C SER A 164 24.01 -39.79 2.37
N LYS A 165 23.48 -40.81 3.05
CA LYS A 165 24.32 -41.68 3.88
C LYS A 165 23.97 -43.15 3.62
N THR A 166 24.74 -43.67 2.67
CA THR A 166 25.17 -45.03 2.37
C THR A 166 25.47 -45.90 3.60
N LEU A 167 24.86 -47.10 3.59
CA LEU A 167 25.29 -48.47 3.99
C LEU A 167 26.02 -48.79 5.33
N ASP A 168 25.73 -50.04 5.74
CA ASP A 168 26.41 -50.98 6.67
C ASP A 168 26.30 -50.65 8.18
N VAL A 169 25.77 -51.52 9.06
CA VAL A 169 25.96 -52.98 9.28
C VAL A 169 24.65 -53.62 9.77
#